data_AF-A0A6G0WD09-F1
#
_entry.id   AF-A0A6G0WD09-F1
#
_cell.length_a   1.000
_cell.length_b   1.000
_cell.length_c   1.000
_cell.angle_alpha   90.00
_cell.angle_beta   90.00
_cell.angle_gamma   90.00
#
_symmetry.space_group_name_H-M   'P 1'
#
loop_
_entity.id
_entity.type
_entity.pdbx_description
1 polymer ?
#
loop_
_entity_poly.entity_id
_entity_poly.type
_entity_poly.pdbx_seq_one_letter_code
_entity_poly.pdbx_strand_id
1 'polypeptide(L)'
;MGFQMHLTQNQNLAGQADLFKRFSDIGVTIHVTEMDVGGNNQQQQATVFGTVAKNCKANPKCEAFVVWGITDKDSWRANETPLLFNNNLEKKPAFAACANVIKGRRLLRGEPLEEDQG
;
A
#
# COMPACT_ATOMS: atom_id res chain seq x y z
N MET A 1 -3.19 13.26 11.63
CA MET A 1 -2.47 12.12 12.21
C MET A 1 -1.68 11.44 11.12
N GLY A 2 -0.38 11.26 11.33
CA GLY A 2 0.48 10.45 10.47
C GLY A 2 0.54 9.02 10.99
N PHE A 3 0.29 8.05 10.11
CA PHE A 3 0.55 6.63 10.34
C PHE A 3 1.76 6.24 9.51
N GLN A 4 2.83 5.79 10.17
CA GLN A 4 4.06 5.39 9.48
C GLN A 4 3.82 4.21 8.55
N MET A 5 3.12 3.17 9.02
CA MET A 5 2.82 1.96 8.23
C MET A 5 4.06 1.17 7.79
N HIS A 6 5.03 0.98 8.70
CA HIS A 6 6.04 -0.07 8.57
C HIS A 6 5.41 -1.43 8.90
N LEU A 7 5.01 -2.18 7.88
CA LEU A 7 4.25 -3.42 8.03
C LEU A 7 5.07 -4.64 7.60
N THR A 8 4.48 -5.83 7.70
CA THR A 8 5.03 -7.09 7.17
C THR A 8 4.08 -7.70 6.15
N GLN A 9 4.59 -8.56 5.27
CA GLN A 9 3.82 -9.18 4.19
C GLN A 9 2.58 -9.98 4.66
N ASN A 10 2.57 -10.42 5.92
CA ASN A 10 1.46 -11.16 6.54
C ASN A 10 0.62 -10.30 7.51
N GLN A 11 0.76 -8.97 7.46
CA GLN A 11 0.05 -8.08 8.36
C GLN A 11 -1.46 -8.30 8.29
N ASN A 12 -2.09 -8.57 9.44
CA ASN A 12 -3.53 -8.52 9.56
C ASN A 12 -3.98 -7.05 9.56
N LEU A 13 -4.77 -6.67 8.56
CA LEU A 13 -5.33 -5.33 8.40
C LEU A 13 -6.84 -5.26 8.69
N ALA A 14 -7.40 -6.31 9.30
CA ALA A 14 -8.76 -6.28 9.82
C ALA A 14 -8.90 -5.11 10.81
N GLY A 15 -9.88 -4.23 10.55
CA GLY A 15 -10.15 -3.04 11.37
C GLY A 15 -9.33 -1.79 11.04
N GLN A 16 -8.39 -1.82 10.10
CA GLN A 16 -7.63 -0.60 9.73
C GLN A 16 -8.55 0.52 9.19
N ALA A 17 -9.57 0.16 8.40
CA ALA A 17 -10.55 1.14 7.91
C ALA A 17 -11.32 1.80 9.07
N ASP A 18 -11.73 1.02 10.08
CA ASP A 18 -12.42 1.53 11.27
C ASP A 18 -11.48 2.41 12.11
N LEU A 19 -10.21 2.06 12.20
CA LEU A 19 -9.19 2.89 12.86
C LEU A 19 -9.10 4.26 12.19
N PHE A 20 -8.95 4.31 10.85
CA PHE A 20 -8.95 5.56 10.11
C PHE A 20 -10.25 6.33 10.33
N LYS A 21 -11.38 5.65 10.30
CA LYS A 21 -12.70 6.24 10.52
C LYS A 21 -12.79 6.93 11.89
N ARG A 22 -12.33 6.29 12.96
CA ARG A 22 -12.39 6.84 14.32
C ARG A 22 -11.66 8.17 14.47
N PHE A 23 -10.52 8.34 13.79
CA PHE A 23 -9.80 9.61 13.78
C PHE A 23 -10.47 10.64 12.87
N SER A 24 -10.94 10.24 11.70
CA SER A 24 -11.66 11.15 10.80
C SER A 24 -12.99 11.65 11.38
N ASP A 25 -13.68 10.83 12.19
CA ASP A 25 -14.94 11.18 12.85
C ASP A 25 -14.79 12.32 13.85
N ILE A 26 -13.59 12.48 14.44
CA ILE A 26 -13.25 13.59 15.34
C ILE A 26 -12.54 14.74 14.60
N GLY A 27 -12.62 14.76 13.27
CA GLY A 27 -12.10 15.84 12.42
C GLY A 27 -10.61 15.77 12.11
N VAL A 28 -9.91 14.69 12.47
CA VAL A 28 -8.47 14.55 12.22
C VAL A 28 -8.23 14.04 10.79
N THR A 29 -7.45 14.78 10.01
CA THR A 29 -6.91 14.33 8.71
C THR A 29 -5.95 13.15 8.90
N ILE A 30 -5.99 12.18 7.99
CA ILE A 30 -5.19 10.95 8.00
C ILE A 30 -4.12 11.04 6.91
N HIS A 31 -2.87 10.79 7.27
CA HIS A 31 -1.77 10.61 6.32
C HIS A 31 -1.14 9.24 6.56
N VAL A 32 -0.96 8.45 5.50
CA VAL A 32 0.01 7.35 5.49
C VAL A 32 1.34 7.96 5.05
N THR A 33 2.35 7.94 5.93
CA THR A 33 3.53 8.79 5.77
C THR A 33 4.81 8.04 5.39
N GLU A 34 4.93 6.76 5.75
CA GLU A 34 6.21 6.03 5.65
C GLU A 34 5.97 4.55 5.22
N MET A 35 5.05 4.33 4.30
CA MET A 35 4.60 2.99 3.95
C MET A 35 5.75 2.12 3.41
N ASP A 36 5.96 0.98 4.07
CA ASP A 36 6.80 -0.13 3.58
C ASP A 36 6.26 -1.48 4.08
N VAL A 37 6.58 -2.57 3.39
CA VAL A 37 6.12 -3.92 3.77
C VAL A 37 7.28 -4.91 3.73
N GLY A 38 7.81 -5.28 4.90
CA GLY A 38 8.89 -6.27 4.99
C GLY A 38 8.47 -7.70 4.65
N GLY A 39 9.45 -8.56 4.38
CA GLY A 39 9.32 -9.92 3.87
C GLY A 39 9.53 -10.03 2.34
N ASN A 40 9.88 -11.21 1.85
CA ASN A 40 10.31 -11.41 0.44
C ASN A 40 9.24 -12.03 -0.48
N ASN A 41 7.99 -12.19 -0.02
CA ASN A 41 6.87 -12.67 -0.82
C ASN A 41 6.13 -11.48 -1.46
N GLN A 42 6.42 -11.25 -2.74
CA GLN A 42 5.92 -10.08 -3.48
C GLN A 42 4.39 -10.02 -3.59
N GLN A 43 3.70 -11.16 -3.66
CA GLN A 43 2.23 -11.21 -3.76
C GLN A 43 1.56 -10.85 -2.43
N GLN A 44 2.14 -11.30 -1.31
CA GLN A 44 1.69 -10.93 0.02
C GLN A 44 1.94 -9.44 0.29
N GLN A 45 3.12 -8.93 -0.06
CA GLN A 45 3.41 -7.49 -0.01
C GLN A 45 2.41 -6.68 -0.85
N ALA A 46 2.11 -7.13 -2.07
CA ALA A 46 1.13 -6.47 -2.93
C ALA A 46 -0.27 -6.42 -2.31
N THR A 47 -0.67 -7.49 -1.62
CA THR A 47 -1.95 -7.56 -0.90
C THR A 47 -2.01 -6.52 0.22
N VAL A 48 -0.94 -6.39 1.01
CA VAL A 48 -0.83 -5.40 2.10
C VAL A 48 -0.86 -3.98 1.53
N PHE A 49 0.00 -3.65 0.56
CA PHE A 49 0.02 -2.35 -0.11
C PHE A 49 -1.34 -1.96 -0.70
N GLY A 50 -1.96 -2.87 -1.47
CA GLY A 50 -3.28 -2.65 -2.06
C GLY A 50 -4.37 -2.43 -1.00
N THR A 51 -4.32 -3.15 0.11
CA THR A 51 -5.31 -3.01 1.19
C THR A 51 -5.18 -1.66 1.91
N VAL A 52 -3.96 -1.23 2.27
CA VAL A 52 -3.77 0.09 2.91
C VAL A 52 -4.14 1.22 1.95
N ALA A 53 -3.74 1.13 0.67
CA ALA A 53 -4.11 2.12 -0.34
C ALA A 53 -5.63 2.20 -0.52
N LYS A 54 -6.32 1.05 -0.53
CA LYS A 54 -7.79 0.98 -0.61
C LYS A 54 -8.46 1.63 0.59
N ASN A 55 -7.99 1.33 1.80
CA ASN A 55 -8.55 1.88 3.03
C ASN A 55 -8.33 3.40 3.13
N CYS A 56 -7.15 3.88 2.72
CA CYS A 56 -6.89 5.32 2.62
C CYS A 56 -7.82 5.96 1.58
N LYS A 57 -7.86 5.46 0.34
CA LYS A 57 -8.72 6.01 -0.72
C LYS A 57 -10.21 6.03 -0.33
N ALA A 58 -10.67 5.06 0.45
CA ALA A 58 -12.06 4.98 0.90
C ALA A 58 -12.42 5.99 2.00
N ASN A 59 -11.45 6.55 2.73
CA ASN A 59 -11.70 7.56 3.75
C ASN A 59 -11.42 8.96 3.17
N PRO A 60 -12.44 9.85 3.10
CA PRO A 60 -12.28 11.19 2.49
C PRO A 60 -11.35 12.13 3.27
N LYS A 61 -10.99 11.79 4.50
CA LYS A 61 -9.97 12.50 5.30
C LYS A 61 -8.58 11.91 5.16
N CYS A 62 -8.38 10.85 4.37
CA CYS A 62 -7.04 10.38 4.02
C CYS A 62 -6.48 11.21 2.86
N GLU A 63 -5.61 12.15 3.19
CA GLU A 63 -5.13 13.17 2.25
C GLU A 63 -3.74 12.87 1.68
N ALA A 64 -3.00 11.92 2.27
CA ALA A 64 -1.68 11.54 1.79
C ALA A 64 -1.41 10.04 1.93
N PHE A 65 -0.71 9.49 0.93
CA PHE A 65 -0.15 8.15 0.94
C PHE A 65 1.28 8.20 0.39
N VAL A 66 2.25 8.11 1.30
CA VAL A 66 3.68 8.23 1.00
C VAL A 66 4.39 6.93 1.33
N VAL A 67 5.21 6.46 0.40
CA VAL A 67 6.06 5.26 0.52
C VAL A 67 7.43 5.69 1.01
N TRP A 68 8.01 4.93 1.96
CA TRP A 68 9.29 5.27 2.57
C TRP A 68 10.49 4.83 1.74
N GLY A 69 10.64 5.46 0.57
CA GLY A 69 11.72 5.24 -0.37
C GLY A 69 11.22 4.91 -1.78
N ILE A 70 12.16 4.65 -2.69
CA ILE A 70 11.87 4.34 -4.09
C ILE A 70 12.22 2.88 -4.42
N THR A 71 13.49 2.51 -4.31
CA THR A 71 13.97 1.16 -4.68
C THR A 71 14.32 0.32 -3.45
N ASP A 72 14.17 -0.98 -3.57
CA ASP A 72 14.49 -1.93 -2.49
C ASP A 72 15.91 -1.77 -1.94
N LYS A 73 16.92 -1.51 -2.79
CA LYS A 73 18.32 -1.33 -2.36
C LYS A 73 18.57 -0.09 -1.50
N ASP A 74 17.73 0.94 -1.63
CA ASP A 74 17.88 2.22 -0.92
C ASP A 74 17.03 2.27 0.36
N SER A 75 16.30 1.19 0.66
CA SER A 75 15.46 1.09 1.85
C SER A 75 16.27 0.82 3.12
N TRP A 76 15.82 1.36 4.25
CA TRP A 76 16.33 0.98 5.58
C TRP A 76 16.11 -0.51 5.92
N ARG A 77 15.22 -1.19 5.18
CA ARG A 77 14.93 -2.63 5.27
C ARG A 77 15.33 -3.37 3.98
N ALA A 78 16.47 -3.00 3.38
CA ALA A 78 16.88 -3.51 2.05
C ALA A 78 16.95 -5.05 1.94
N ASN A 79 17.17 -5.77 3.03
CA ASN A 79 17.18 -7.24 3.08
C ASN A 79 15.78 -7.88 2.92
N GLU A 80 14.72 -7.07 2.95
CA GLU A 80 13.33 -7.50 2.90
C GLU A 80 12.61 -7.08 1.61
N THR A 81 13.31 -6.46 0.64
CA THR A 81 12.71 -5.97 -0.61
C THR A 81 11.35 -5.26 -0.41
N PRO A 82 11.26 -4.18 0.37
CA PRO A 82 10.00 -3.78 1.00
C PRO A 82 9.17 -2.75 0.20
N LEU A 83 9.67 -2.28 -0.95
CA LEU A 83 9.12 -1.12 -1.66
C LEU A 83 8.40 -1.49 -2.97
N LEU A 84 7.97 -0.47 -3.72
CA LEU A 84 7.20 -0.62 -4.96
C LEU A 84 8.07 -0.95 -6.18
N PHE A 85 9.37 -0.64 -6.12
CA PHE A 85 10.32 -0.87 -7.21
C PHE A 85 11.48 -1.73 -6.73
N ASN A 86 11.94 -2.64 -7.59
CA ASN A 86 13.14 -3.43 -7.31
C ASN A 86 14.42 -2.58 -7.48
N ASN A 87 15.58 -3.21 -7.33
CA ASN A 87 16.89 -2.55 -7.40
C ASN A 87 17.19 -1.85 -8.74
N ASN A 88 16.48 -2.24 -9.80
CA ASN A 88 16.63 -1.76 -11.17
C ASN A 88 15.53 -0.77 -11.58
N LEU A 89 14.76 -0.24 -10.61
CA LEU A 89 13.59 0.63 -10.84
C LEU A 89 12.44 -0.04 -11.61
N GLU A 90 12.42 -1.37 -11.67
CA GLU A 90 11.31 -2.10 -12.29
C GLU A 90 10.16 -2.23 -11.29
N LYS A 91 8.93 -2.05 -11.80
CA LYS A 91 7.71 -2.11 -10.98
C LYS A 91 7.50 -3.51 -10.42
N LYS A 92 7.24 -3.61 -9.13
CA LYS A 92 6.87 -4.85 -8.45
C LYS A 92 5.35 -5.06 -8.43
N PRO A 93 4.85 -6.26 -8.09
CA PRO A 93 3.41 -6.50 -7.88
C PRO A 93 2.74 -5.50 -6.93
N ALA A 94 3.47 -5.01 -5.92
CA ALA A 94 2.99 -3.98 -5.00
C ALA A 94 2.65 -2.65 -5.71
N PHE A 95 3.45 -2.23 -6.70
CA PHE A 95 3.14 -1.05 -7.51
C PHE A 95 1.82 -1.23 -8.25
N ALA A 96 1.62 -2.39 -8.89
CA ALA A 96 0.42 -2.69 -9.64
C ALA A 96 -0.83 -2.69 -8.73
N ALA A 97 -0.71 -3.24 -7.52
CA ALA A 97 -1.80 -3.24 -6.54
C ALA A 97 -2.23 -1.81 -6.15
N CYS A 98 -1.29 -0.92 -5.83
CA CYS A 98 -1.60 0.50 -5.55
C CYS A 98 -2.20 1.20 -6.78
N ALA A 99 -1.60 1.03 -7.96
CA ALA A 99 -2.06 1.66 -9.19
C ALA A 99 -3.51 1.23 -9.56
N ASN A 100 -3.86 -0.04 -9.33
CA ASN A 100 -5.21 -0.54 -9.59
C ASN A 100 -6.23 0.12 -8.66
N VAL A 101 -5.92 0.25 -7.37
CA VAL A 101 -6.77 0.99 -6.43
C VAL A 101 -6.98 2.43 -6.88
N ILE A 102 -5.91 3.14 -7.26
CA ILE A 102 -5.98 4.54 -7.68
C ILE A 102 -6.84 4.68 -8.94
N LYS A 103 -6.60 3.84 -9.96
CA LYS A 103 -7.38 3.79 -11.21
C LYS A 103 -8.83 3.32 -11.02
N GLY A 104 -9.20 2.82 -9.84
CA GLY A 104 -10.56 2.30 -9.58
C GLY A 104 -10.80 0.89 -10.12
N ARG A 105 -9.75 0.15 -10.50
CA ARG A 105 -9.84 -1.25 -10.92
C ARG A 105 -10.03 -2.13 -9.69
N ARG A 106 -11.06 -2.99 -9.72
CA ARG A 106 -11.41 -3.88 -8.61
C ARG A 106 -10.27 -4.89 -8.43
N LEU A 107 -9.65 -4.91 -7.24
CA LEU A 107 -8.72 -5.97 -6.84
C LEU A 107 -9.54 -7.26 -6.66
N LEU A 108 -9.67 -8.05 -7.73
CA LEU A 108 -10.22 -9.40 -7.65
C LEU A 108 -9.11 -10.33 -7.17
N ARG A 109 -9.39 -11.11 -6.12
CA ARG A 109 -8.48 -12.15 -5.64
C ARG A 109 -8.32 -13.20 -6.75
N GLY A 110 -7.13 -13.27 -7.37
CA GLY A 110 -6.69 -14.44 -8.12
C GLY A 110 -6.95 -14.50 -9.63
N GLU A 111 -7.33 -13.41 -10.29
CA GLU A 111 -7.50 -13.37 -11.76
C GLU A 111 -6.34 -12.60 -12.43
N PRO A 112 -5.90 -12.99 -13.64
CA PRO A 112 -4.89 -12.24 -14.39
C PRO A 112 -5.38 -10.84 -14.75
N LEU A 113 -4.43 -9.93 -14.97
CA LEU A 113 -4.68 -8.55 -15.35
C LEU A 113 -5.37 -8.52 -16.73
N GLU A 114 -6.66 -8.20 -16.77
CA GLU A 114 -7.30 -7.79 -18.01
C GLU A 114 -6.77 -6.37 -18.36
N GLU A 115 -6.06 -6.28 -19.48
CA GLU A 115 -5.68 -5.03 -20.10
C GLU A 115 -6.94 -4.40 -20.70
N ASP A 116 -7.33 -3.26 -20.15
CA ASP A 116 -8.39 -2.42 -20.69
C ASP A 116 -7.86 -1.78 -21.99
N GLN A 117 -8.32 -2.28 -23.14
CA GLN A 117 -8.16 -1.62 -24.42
C GLN A 117 -9.24 -0.55 -24.57
N GLY A 118 -8.89 0.72 -24.37
CA GLY A 118 -9.75 1.87 -24.69
C GLY A 118 -9.55 3.07 -23.79
#